data_AF-A0A2Z5JS25-F1
#
_entry.id   AF-A0A2Z5JS25-F1
#
_cell.length_a   1.000
_cell.length_b   1.000
_cell.length_c   1.000
_cell.angle_alpha   90.00
_cell.angle_beta   90.00
_cell.angle_gamma   90.00
#
_symmetry.space_group_name_H-M   'P 1'
#
loop_
_entity.id
_entity.type
_entity.pdbx_description
1 polymer ?
#
loop_
_entity_poly.entity_id
_entity_poly.type
_entity_poly.pdbx_seq_one_letter_code
_entity_poly.pdbx_strand_id
1 'polypeptide(L)' 'MAATSDHGDFVFNEMTGVKAEYRGRGVSIAMKTFGMGFVRMCGARTIRTFHHPANTSAIAMNRTMGFVDAD' A
#
# COMPACT_ATOMS: atom_id res chain seq x y z
N MET A 1 8.77 0.21 7.94
CA MET A 1 7.92 1.35 8.31
C MET A 1 6.80 1.45 7.29
N ALA A 2 5.58 1.73 7.74
CA ALA A 2 4.45 2.00 6.88
C ALA A 2 3.68 3.21 7.43
N ALA A 3 3.16 4.05 6.55
CA ALA A 3 2.35 5.22 6.88
C ALA A 3 1.06 5.19 6.05
N THR A 4 -0.06 5.50 6.69
CA THR A 4 -1.39 5.46 6.08
C THR A 4 -2.24 6.56 6.68
N SER A 5 -2.94 7.30 5.84
CA SER A 5 -3.73 8.48 6.21
C SER A 5 -5.17 8.39 5.70
N ASP A 6 -6.08 9.02 6.43
CA ASP A 6 -7.49 9.12 6.09
C ASP A 6 -7.75 10.39 5.27
N HIS A 7 -8.38 10.23 4.10
CA HIS A 7 -8.78 11.33 3.22
C HIS A 7 -10.31 11.45 3.09
N GLY A 8 -11.07 10.73 3.93
CA GLY A 8 -12.54 10.74 3.96
C GLY A 8 -13.15 9.72 3.01
N ASP A 9 -12.99 9.90 1.70
CA ASP A 9 -13.56 8.98 0.68
C ASP A 9 -12.66 7.76 0.40
N PHE A 10 -11.35 7.91 0.60
CA PHE A 10 -10.37 6.84 0.53
C PHE A 10 -9.33 6.95 1.65
N VAL A 11 -8.62 5.86 1.87
CA VAL A 11 -7.43 5.83 2.70
C VAL A 11 -6.20 5.81 1.81
N PHE A 12 -5.20 6.61 2.14
CA PHE A 12 -3.98 6.74 1.34
C PHE A 12 -2.82 5.99 1.99
N ASN A 13 -2.23 5.05 1.26
CA ASN A 13 -1.00 4.39 1.65
C ASN A 13 0.19 5.20 1.11
N GLU A 14 0.69 6.08 1.98
CA GLU A 14 1.74 7.06 1.68
C GLU A 14 3.11 6.42 1.46
N MET A 15 3.53 5.59 2.42
CA MET A 15 4.88 5.05 2.44
C MET A 15 4.85 3.61 2.93
N THR A 16 5.59 2.74 2.25
CA THR A 16 5.95 1.42 2.77
C THR A 16 7.41 1.14 2.48
N GLY A 17 8.22 1.00 3.52
CA GLY A 17 9.66 0.80 3.43
C GLY A 17 10.12 -0.42 4.22
N VAL A 18 10.88 -1.30 3.57
CA VAL A 18 11.55 -2.46 4.17
C VAL A 18 13.05 -2.30 3.96
N LYS A 19 13.83 -2.46 5.04
CA LYS A 19 15.30 -2.49 4.96
C LYS A 19 15.75 -3.56 3.96
N ALA A 20 16.82 -3.29 3.23
CA ALA A 20 17.27 -4.15 2.12
C ALA A 20 17.46 -5.62 2.54
N GLU A 21 18.06 -5.86 3.70
CA GLU A 21 18.33 -7.19 4.26
C GLU A 21 17.08 -8.05 4.57
N TYR A 22 15.89 -7.43 4.65
CA TYR A 22 14.61 -8.11 4.93
C TYR A 22 13.67 -8.14 3.72
N ARG A 23 14.10 -7.70 2.54
CA ARG A 23 13.29 -7.78 1.31
C ARG A 23 13.12 -9.24 0.88
N GLY A 24 12.09 -9.51 0.06
CA GLY A 24 11.76 -10.86 -0.42
C GLY A 24 11.06 -11.76 0.60
N ARG A 25 10.86 -11.31 1.85
CA ARG A 25 10.23 -12.08 2.94
C ARG A 25 8.75 -11.75 3.17
N GLY A 26 8.11 -11.06 2.24
CA GLY A 26 6.70 -10.66 2.36
C GLY A 26 6.40 -9.53 3.37
N VAL A 27 7.41 -8.94 4.03
CA VAL A 27 7.21 -7.91 5.08
C VAL A 27 6.40 -6.70 4.58
N SER A 28 6.65 -6.24 3.36
CA SER A 28 5.91 -5.12 2.76
C SER A 28 4.42 -5.46 2.58
N ILE A 29 4.12 -6.66 2.08
CA ILE A 29 2.75 -7.14 1.90
C ILE A 29 2.06 -7.23 3.26
N ALA A 30 2.70 -7.82 4.27
CA ALA A 30 2.14 -7.93 5.61
C ALA A 30 1.79 -6.56 6.22
N MET A 31 2.69 -5.58 6.11
CA MET A 31 2.41 -4.21 6.58
C MET A 31 1.25 -3.57 5.82
N LYS A 32 1.21 -3.70 4.49
CA LYS A 32 0.13 -3.14 3.69
C LYS A 32 -1.21 -3.81 4.02
N THR A 33 -1.27 -5.13 4.11
CA THR A 33 -2.46 -5.89 4.50
C THR A 33 -2.97 -5.47 5.88
N PHE A 34 -2.07 -5.29 6.86
CA PHE A 34 -2.45 -4.74 8.16
C PHE A 34 -3.08 -3.34 8.03
N GLY A 35 -2.45 -2.45 7.26
CA GLY A 35 -2.98 -1.11 6.96
C GLY A 35 -4.34 -1.12 6.26
N MET A 36 -4.65 -2.14 5.44
CA MET A 36 -5.97 -2.28 4.83
C MET A 36 -7.09 -2.45 5.86
N GLY A 37 -6.80 -2.92 7.08
CA GLY A 37 -7.78 -2.97 8.17
C GLY A 37 -8.25 -1.58 8.61
N PHE A 38 -7.37 -0.58 8.53
CA PHE A 38 -7.66 0.81 8.90
C PHE A 38 -8.75 1.44 8.03
N VAL A 39 -8.85 1.00 6.76
CA VAL A 39 -9.86 1.48 5.79
C VAL A 39 -11.27 1.38 6.33
N ARG A 40 -11.61 0.24 6.93
CA ARG A 40 -12.94 0.00 7.50
C ARG A 40 -13.20 0.88 8.71
N MET A 41 -12.17 1.18 9.50
CA MET A 41 -12.27 2.05 10.67
C MET A 41 -12.55 3.50 10.27
N CYS A 42 -12.00 3.95 9.15
CA CYS A 42 -12.26 5.28 8.57
C CYS A 42 -13.60 5.39 7.83
N GLY A 43 -14.36 4.29 7.67
CA GLY A 43 -15.57 4.28 6.84
C GLY A 43 -15.31 4.41 5.33
N ALA A 44 -14.04 4.35 4.91
CA ALA A 44 -13.64 4.39 3.51
C ALA A 44 -13.92 3.04 2.83
N ARG A 45 -14.00 3.07 1.49
CA ARG A 45 -14.23 1.86 0.66
C ARG A 45 -13.07 1.52 -0.25
N THR A 46 -12.13 2.45 -0.43
CA THR A 46 -11.01 2.29 -1.36
C THR A 46 -9.70 2.71 -0.70
N ILE A 47 -8.61 2.16 -1.23
CA ILE A 47 -7.25 2.51 -0.85
C ILE A 47 -6.56 3.03 -2.08
N ARG A 48 -5.84 4.12 -1.94
CA ARG A 48 -4.99 4.67 -2.99
C ARG A 48 -3.53 4.68 -2.56
N THR A 49 -2.63 4.62 -3.53
CA THR A 49 -1.19 4.75 -3.34
C THR A 49 -0.61 5.26 -4.65
N PHE A 50 0.60 5.82 -4.63
CA PHE A 50 1.34 6.11 -5.86
C PHE A 50 2.66 5.36 -5.84
N HIS A 51 3.27 5.27 -7.01
CA HIS A 51 4.64 4.80 -7.17
C HIS A 51 5.29 5.61 -8.28
N HIS A 52 6.62 5.70 -8.25
CA HIS A 52 7.35 6.19 -9.42
C HIS A 52 7.19 5.17 -10.56
N PRO A 53 6.94 5.58 -11.83
CA PRO A 53 6.63 4.66 -12.94
C PRO A 53 7.74 3.63 -13.22
N ALA A 54 9.00 3.96 -12.91
CA ALA A 54 10.12 3.02 -13.03
C ALA A 54 10.24 2.01 -11.86
N ASN A 55 9.41 2.10 -10.83
CA ASN A 55 9.50 1.23 -9.65
C ASN A 55 8.77 -0.10 -9.88
N THR A 56 9.37 -0.95 -10.71
CA THR A 56 8.81 -2.24 -11.13
C THR A 56 8.46 -3.16 -9.95
N SER A 57 9.26 -3.15 -8.88
CA SER A 57 9.01 -3.95 -7.68
C SER A 57 7.74 -3.51 -6.93
N ALA A 58 7.55 -2.20 -6.74
CA ALA A 58 6.35 -1.67 -6.10
C ALA A 58 5.11 -1.91 -6.97
N ILE A 59 5.23 -1.73 -8.29
CA ILE A 59 4.15 -1.98 -9.26
C ILE A 59 3.69 -3.44 -9.19
N ALA A 60 4.62 -4.39 -9.31
CA ALA A 60 4.31 -5.81 -9.27
C ALA A 60 3.63 -6.21 -7.96
N MET A 61 4.18 -5.75 -6.82
CA MET A 61 3.59 -6.00 -5.50
C MET A 61 2.18 -5.42 -5.38
N ASN A 62 1.95 -4.16 -5.78
CA ASN A 62 0.64 -3.53 -5.72
C ASN A 62 -0.38 -4.30 -6.57
N ARG A 63 0.00 -4.75 -7.77
CA ARG A 63 -0.87 -5.57 -8.64
C ARG A 63 -1.21 -6.92 -8.00
N THR A 64 -0.26 -7.60 -7.37
CA THR A 64 -0.55 -8.84 -6.60
C THR A 64 -1.53 -8.60 -5.45
N MET A 65 -1.54 -7.41 -4.87
CA MET A 65 -2.48 -7.01 -3.83
C MET A 65 -3.84 -6.51 -4.36
N GLY A 66 -4.06 -6.54 -5.68
CA GLY A 66 -5.32 -6.14 -6.31
C GLY A 66 -5.47 -4.64 -6.58
N PHE A 67 -4.41 -3.84 -6.44
CA PHE A 67 -4.44 -2.46 -6.91
C PHE A 67 -4.51 -2.43 -8.45
N VAL A 68 -5.33 -1.51 -8.94
CA VAL A 68 -5.46 -1.18 -10.36
C VAL A 68 -4.97 0.26 -10.59
N ASP A 69 -4.56 0.55 -11.81
CA ASP A 69 -4.23 1.92 -12.21
C ASP A 69 -5.53 2.76 -12.16
N ALA A 70 -5.44 3.97 -11.61
CA ALA A 70 -6.57 4.89 -11.56
C ALA A 70 -6.72 5.59 -12.92
N ASP A 71 -7.97 5.86 -13.32
CA ASP A 71 -8.31 6.62 -14.53
C ASP A 71 -7.84 8.07 -14.46
#